data_AF-A0A4V2MX13-F1
#
_entry.id   AF-A0A4V2MX13-F1
#
_cell.length_a   1.000
_cell.length_b   1.000
_cell.length_c   1.000
_cell.angle_alpha   90.00
_cell.angle_beta   90.00
_cell.angle_gamma   90.00
#
_symmetry.space_group_name_H-M   'P 1'
#
loop_
_entity.id
_entity.type
_entity.pdbx_description
1 polymer ?
#
loop_
_entity_poly.entity_id
_entity_poly.type
_entity_poly.pdbx_seq_one_letter_code
_entity_poly.pdbx_strand_id
1 'polypeptide(L)'
;MPQVLEYGARLCVDGKEIDEYAVEESGGNAVTCYVASNIDQIFEIKIQNASCGLVEFQLHLDGKEVVSQLLGAGGTKLIDGVPVTADLVRRFSFGAMRLTGAIARRDKRITTVLFDRLDRKDRPYARIKFIYRPYDVLQAQGIVPARSQSVSRKRKSDDPHQATPPPVASGSASSSSNIKVKREIAGDSLTDAERAAKEERRKRLREELERVEAELDEGFADQSNVKRETSPIRVPPLASGKRGVIDLTLD
;
A
#
# COMPACT_ATOMS: atom_id res chain seq x y z
N MET A 1 7.83 12.59 5.77
CA MET A 1 7.82 12.72 4.30
C MET A 1 8.75 11.65 3.75
N PRO A 2 8.25 10.63 3.03
CA PRO A 2 9.04 9.56 2.47
C PRO A 2 9.72 10.17 1.25
N GLN A 3 11.03 10.32 1.32
CA GLN A 3 11.83 10.87 0.25
C GLN A 3 12.68 9.77 -0.36
N VAL A 4 12.75 9.77 -1.69
CA VAL A 4 13.71 8.96 -2.45
C VAL A 4 14.43 9.95 -3.32
N LEU A 5 15.73 10.13 -3.12
CA LEU A 5 16.51 11.14 -3.84
C LEU A 5 15.88 12.53 -3.65
N GLU A 6 15.53 13.21 -4.75
CA GLU A 6 14.92 14.54 -4.76
C GLU A 6 13.39 14.47 -4.98
N TYR A 7 12.79 13.31 -4.72
CA TYR A 7 11.39 13.04 -4.93
C TYR A 7 10.69 12.76 -3.62
N GLY A 8 9.45 13.23 -3.50
CA GLY A 8 8.63 12.96 -2.33
C GLY A 8 7.18 12.72 -2.69
N ALA A 9 6.49 11.98 -1.84
CA ALA A 9 5.05 11.97 -1.83
C ALA A 9 4.54 12.21 -0.41
N ARG A 10 3.32 12.73 -0.29
CA ARG A 10 2.63 12.91 0.99
C ARG A 10 1.19 12.49 0.82
N LEU A 11 0.60 11.95 1.88
CA LEU A 11 -0.83 11.72 1.95
C LEU A 11 -1.50 12.90 2.65
N CYS A 12 -2.62 13.33 2.07
CA CYS A 12 -3.47 14.38 2.61
C CYS A 12 -4.86 13.81 2.86
N VAL A 13 -5.43 14.13 4.01
CA VAL A 13 -6.82 13.87 4.36
C VAL A 13 -7.46 15.22 4.64
N ASP A 14 -8.54 15.54 3.91
CA ASP A 14 -9.22 16.84 4.00
C ASP A 14 -8.25 18.03 3.84
N GLY A 15 -7.29 17.91 2.91
CA GLY A 15 -6.25 18.91 2.66
C GLY A 15 -5.15 18.99 3.72
N LYS A 16 -5.21 18.19 4.79
CA LYS A 16 -4.20 18.14 5.85
C LYS A 16 -3.27 16.95 5.66
N GLU A 17 -1.97 17.21 5.69
CA GLU A 17 -0.95 16.16 5.66
C GLU A 17 -1.06 15.27 6.91
N ILE A 18 -0.97 13.96 6.71
CA ILE A 18 -1.03 12.97 7.79
C ILE A 18 0.36 12.40 8.10
N ASP A 19 0.51 11.90 9.33
CA ASP A 19 1.77 11.35 9.79
C ASP A 19 2.10 10.02 9.10
N GLU A 20 3.38 9.86 8.79
CA GLU A 20 3.95 8.68 8.17
C GLU A 20 4.90 8.01 9.16
N TYR A 21 4.83 6.68 9.23
CA TYR A 21 5.56 5.88 10.21
C TYR A 21 6.42 4.82 9.51
N ALA A 22 7.50 4.41 10.17
CA ALA A 22 8.43 3.38 9.69
C ALA A 22 8.77 3.52 8.19
N VAL A 23 9.37 4.65 7.85
CA VAL A 23 9.84 4.93 6.49
C VAL A 23 11.07 4.07 6.22
N GLU A 24 10.97 3.18 5.24
CA GLU A 24 12.00 2.24 4.83
C GLU A 24 12.40 2.48 3.37
N GLU A 25 13.68 2.73 3.13
CA GLU A 25 14.23 2.81 1.79
C GLU A 25 14.66 1.42 1.30
N SER A 26 14.44 1.12 0.02
CA SER A 26 14.76 -0.17 -0.58
C SER A 26 15.30 0.01 -1.98
N GLY A 27 16.48 -0.56 -2.27
CA GLY A 27 17.06 -0.56 -3.62
C GLY A 27 17.44 0.82 -4.17
N GLY A 28 17.54 1.86 -3.32
CA GLY A 28 17.97 3.21 -3.69
C GLY A 28 16.95 4.03 -4.51
N ASN A 29 15.90 3.41 -5.02
CA ASN A 29 14.86 4.06 -5.82
C ASN A 29 13.43 3.78 -5.32
N ALA A 30 13.28 3.10 -4.18
CA ALA A 30 11.99 2.83 -3.58
C ALA A 30 11.94 3.25 -2.11
N VAL A 31 10.82 3.85 -1.69
CA VAL A 31 10.50 4.10 -0.29
C VAL A 31 9.15 3.48 0.05
N THR A 32 9.10 2.84 1.21
CA THR A 32 7.87 2.30 1.80
C THR A 32 7.59 3.03 3.09
N CYS A 33 6.34 3.40 3.36
CA CYS A 33 5.95 3.92 4.67
C CYS A 33 4.56 3.42 5.08
N TYR A 34 4.33 3.45 6.38
CA TYR A 34 3.06 3.09 7.00
C TYR A 34 2.26 4.33 7.35
N VAL A 35 0.95 4.25 7.14
CA VAL A 35 0.06 5.37 7.42
C VAL A 35 -1.14 4.88 8.21
N ALA A 36 -1.40 5.58 9.32
CA ALA A 36 -2.58 5.35 10.13
C ALA A 36 -3.82 5.85 9.37
N SER A 37 -4.82 4.99 9.26
CA SER A 37 -6.03 5.25 8.47
C SER A 37 -7.30 4.83 9.21
N ASN A 38 -8.39 5.53 8.91
CA ASN A 38 -9.75 5.13 9.28
C ASN A 38 -10.47 4.55 8.06
N ILE A 39 -11.32 3.56 8.29
CA ILE A 39 -12.12 2.95 7.21
C ILE A 39 -13.01 4.02 6.56
N ASP A 40 -13.14 3.95 5.24
CA ASP A 40 -13.91 4.84 4.36
C ASP A 40 -13.47 6.32 4.35
N GLN A 41 -12.41 6.67 5.07
CA GLN A 41 -11.82 8.01 5.00
C GLN A 41 -11.18 8.23 3.63
N ILE A 42 -11.57 9.32 2.99
CA ILE A 42 -11.07 9.75 1.68
C ILE A 42 -9.72 10.43 1.87
N PHE A 43 -8.81 10.21 0.93
CA PHE A 43 -7.50 10.83 0.96
C PHE A 43 -7.01 11.18 -0.46
N GLU A 44 -5.99 12.02 -0.51
CA GLU A 44 -5.31 12.48 -1.71
C GLU A 44 -3.81 12.24 -1.57
N ILE A 45 -3.12 12.04 -2.68
CA ILE A 45 -1.68 11.85 -2.72
C ILE A 45 -1.05 13.06 -3.41
N LYS A 46 -0.20 13.78 -2.71
CA LYS A 46 0.60 14.88 -3.25
C LYS A 46 1.99 14.35 -3.60
N ILE A 47 2.35 14.36 -4.88
CA ILE A 47 3.70 14.03 -5.35
C ILE A 47 4.47 15.29 -5.72
N GLN A 48 5.77 15.29 -5.45
CA GLN A 48 6.67 16.40 -5.71
C GLN A 48 7.97 15.89 -6.36
N ASN A 49 8.39 16.58 -7.40
CA ASN A 49 9.68 16.41 -8.06
C ASN A 49 10.53 17.67 -7.79
N ALA A 50 11.57 17.57 -6.96
CA ALA A 50 12.51 18.66 -6.72
C ALA A 50 13.74 18.59 -7.66
N SER A 51 13.84 17.59 -8.52
CA SER A 51 14.95 17.45 -9.46
C SER A 51 14.79 18.36 -10.69
N CYS A 52 15.85 18.40 -11.50
CA CYS A 52 15.87 19.13 -12.77
C CYS A 52 15.32 18.31 -13.96
N GLY A 53 14.91 17.05 -13.75
CA GLY A 53 14.50 16.13 -14.82
C GLY A 53 12.99 15.85 -14.86
N LEU A 54 12.53 15.27 -15.97
CA LEU A 54 11.20 14.66 -16.07
C LEU A 54 11.24 13.25 -15.47
N VAL A 55 10.36 12.96 -14.52
CA VAL A 55 10.41 11.70 -13.76
C VAL A 55 9.06 10.99 -13.76
N GLU A 56 9.10 9.66 -13.92
CA GLU A 56 7.93 8.79 -13.76
C GLU A 56 7.81 8.32 -12.31
N PHE A 57 6.74 8.72 -11.64
CA PHE A 57 6.38 8.23 -10.31
C PHE A 57 5.52 6.99 -10.44
N GLN A 58 5.90 5.91 -9.76
CA GLN A 58 5.03 4.74 -9.57
C GLN A 58 4.51 4.67 -8.13
N LEU A 59 3.21 4.88 -7.98
CA LEU A 59 2.54 4.84 -6.68
C LEU A 59 1.92 3.47 -6.45
N HIS A 60 2.31 2.85 -5.33
CA HIS A 60 1.80 1.57 -4.89
C HIS A 60 1.04 1.73 -3.57
N LEU A 61 -0.20 1.26 -3.52
CA LEU A 61 -1.04 1.22 -2.31
C LEU A 61 -1.27 -0.25 -1.95
N ASP A 62 -0.88 -0.64 -0.73
CA ASP A 62 -0.99 -2.02 -0.24
C ASP A 62 -0.41 -3.06 -1.21
N GLY A 63 0.71 -2.70 -1.86
CA GLY A 63 1.40 -3.56 -2.83
C GLY A 63 0.78 -3.58 -4.23
N LYS A 64 -0.28 -2.81 -4.50
CA LYS A 64 -0.87 -2.68 -5.83
C LYS A 64 -0.49 -1.34 -6.44
N GLU A 65 0.05 -1.36 -7.65
CA GLU A 65 0.25 -0.14 -8.42
C GLU A 65 -1.12 0.51 -8.71
N VAL A 66 -1.31 1.75 -8.26
CA VAL A 66 -2.57 2.48 -8.46
C VAL A 66 -2.47 3.45 -9.63
N VAL A 67 -1.37 4.22 -9.68
CA VAL A 67 -1.16 5.34 -10.60
C VAL A 67 0.32 5.37 -10.99
N SER A 68 0.55 5.63 -12.27
CA SER A 68 1.85 6.02 -12.81
C SER A 68 1.74 7.40 -13.41
N GLN A 69 2.64 8.31 -13.05
CA GLN A 69 2.53 9.71 -13.41
C GLN A 69 3.89 10.32 -13.76
N LEU A 70 3.98 10.96 -14.92
CA LEU A 70 5.11 11.80 -15.28
C LEU A 70 4.97 13.17 -14.61
N LEU A 71 6.08 13.65 -14.02
CA LEU A 71 6.17 14.93 -13.36
C LEU A 71 7.48 15.63 -13.74
N GLY A 72 7.37 16.82 -14.33
CA GLY A 72 8.52 17.63 -14.74
C GLY A 72 9.30 18.21 -13.56
N ALA A 73 10.43 18.84 -13.88
CA ALA A 73 11.33 19.49 -12.93
C ALA A 73 10.60 20.53 -12.05
N GLY A 74 10.84 20.50 -10.74
CA GLY A 74 10.16 21.39 -9.77
C GLY A 74 8.64 21.16 -9.66
N GLY A 75 8.09 20.18 -10.37
CA GLY A 75 6.65 19.94 -10.45
C GLY A 75 6.06 19.42 -9.15
N THR A 76 4.81 19.77 -8.90
CA THR A 76 3.99 19.15 -7.85
C THR A 76 2.65 18.76 -8.44
N LYS A 77 2.12 17.59 -8.08
CA LYS A 77 0.79 17.14 -8.51
C LYS A 77 0.01 16.55 -7.34
N LEU A 78 -1.27 16.88 -7.27
CA LEU A 78 -2.22 16.27 -6.36
C LEU A 78 -3.02 15.22 -7.12
N ILE A 79 -3.19 14.04 -6.52
CA ILE A 79 -3.88 12.89 -7.10
C ILE A 79 -4.97 12.47 -6.10
N ASP A 80 -6.22 12.72 -6.44
CA ASP A 80 -7.39 12.49 -5.57
C ASP A 80 -8.07 11.13 -5.82
N GLY A 81 -7.68 10.42 -6.88
CA GLY A 81 -8.25 9.11 -7.20
C GLY A 81 -7.67 8.46 -8.45
N VAL A 82 -8.36 7.42 -8.91
CA VAL A 82 -8.08 6.71 -10.16
C VAL A 82 -9.20 6.98 -11.16
N PRO A 83 -8.90 7.41 -12.39
CA PRO A 83 -9.93 7.54 -13.42
C PRO A 83 -10.51 6.15 -13.74
N VAL A 84 -11.84 6.03 -13.65
CA VAL A 84 -12.59 4.81 -14.01
C VAL A 84 -13.14 4.92 -15.43
N THR A 85 -13.62 6.11 -15.79
CA THR A 85 -14.05 6.48 -17.14
C THR A 85 -13.48 7.87 -17.47
N ALA A 86 -13.80 8.41 -18.64
CA ALA A 86 -13.36 9.75 -19.05
C ALA A 86 -13.82 10.85 -18.07
N ASP A 87 -15.02 10.71 -17.49
CA ASP A 87 -15.65 11.73 -16.66
C ASP A 87 -15.79 11.31 -15.18
N LEU A 88 -15.39 10.08 -14.85
CA LEU A 88 -15.55 9.52 -13.49
C LEU A 88 -14.19 9.20 -12.88
N VAL A 89 -13.88 9.90 -11.79
CA VAL A 89 -12.75 9.59 -10.91
C VAL A 89 -13.27 8.84 -9.69
N ARG A 90 -12.71 7.64 -9.44
CA ARG A 90 -12.90 6.95 -8.17
C ARG A 90 -11.89 7.49 -7.18
N ARG A 91 -12.37 8.27 -6.23
CA ARG A 91 -11.54 8.79 -5.15
C ARG A 91 -10.90 7.68 -4.35
N PHE A 92 -9.71 7.94 -3.83
CA PHE A 92 -9.11 7.01 -2.90
C PHE A 92 -9.86 7.04 -1.58
N SER A 93 -10.18 5.85 -1.05
CA SER A 93 -10.68 5.67 0.30
C SER A 93 -9.98 4.48 0.93
N PHE A 94 -9.78 4.55 2.24
CA PHE A 94 -9.21 3.43 2.97
C PHE A 94 -10.25 2.32 3.11
N GLY A 95 -10.03 1.19 2.44
CA GLY A 95 -10.91 0.04 2.59
C GLY A 95 -10.77 -0.61 3.96
N ALA A 96 -11.83 -1.31 4.40
CA ALA A 96 -11.71 -2.22 5.54
C ALA A 96 -10.57 -3.22 5.26
N MET A 97 -9.57 -3.27 6.15
CA MET A 97 -8.41 -4.13 5.99
C MET A 97 -8.85 -5.60 5.94
N ARG A 98 -8.88 -6.17 4.74
CA ARG A 98 -9.10 -7.60 4.54
C ARG A 98 -7.74 -8.26 4.51
N LEU A 99 -7.46 -9.09 5.52
CA LEU A 99 -6.30 -9.98 5.54
C LEU A 99 -6.52 -11.11 4.52
N THR A 100 -6.56 -10.79 3.24
CA THR A 100 -6.68 -11.77 2.16
C THR A 100 -5.28 -12.21 1.74
N GLY A 101 -4.93 -13.45 2.03
CA GLY A 101 -3.64 -14.08 1.73
C GLY A 101 -3.37 -14.41 0.26
N ALA A 102 -4.04 -13.77 -0.70
CA ALA A 102 -3.79 -13.99 -2.12
C ALA A 102 -3.96 -12.68 -2.91
N ILE A 103 -2.86 -12.19 -3.50
CA ILE A 103 -2.84 -10.99 -4.35
C ILE A 103 -3.24 -11.43 -5.77
N ALA A 104 -4.53 -11.34 -6.09
CA ALA A 104 -4.98 -11.53 -7.47
C ALA A 104 -4.45 -10.38 -8.35
N ARG A 105 -3.74 -10.74 -9.44
CA ARG A 105 -3.31 -9.79 -10.48
C ARG A 105 -4.55 -9.32 -11.26
N ARG A 106 -4.72 -8.00 -11.43
CA ARG A 106 -5.74 -7.42 -12.32
C ARG A 106 -5.04 -6.80 -13.52
N ASP A 107 -5.41 -7.24 -14.71
CA ASP A 107 -4.96 -6.61 -15.95
C ASP A 107 -5.67 -5.26 -16.11
N LYS A 108 -4.91 -4.17 -16.11
CA LYS A 108 -5.42 -2.82 -16.38
C LYS A 108 -5.34 -2.55 -17.88
N ARG A 109 -6.41 -1.96 -18.46
CA ARG A 109 -6.35 -1.32 -19.78
C ARG A 109 -5.44 -0.09 -19.68
N ILE A 110 -4.33 -0.09 -20.41
CA ILE A 110 -3.35 1.00 -20.44
C ILE A 110 -3.61 1.85 -21.69
N THR A 111 -3.90 3.13 -21.51
CA THR A 111 -3.85 4.12 -22.60
C THR A 111 -2.38 4.41 -22.88
N THR A 112 -1.89 4.07 -24.08
CA THR A 112 -0.48 4.24 -24.42
C THR A 112 -0.25 5.68 -24.86
N VAL A 113 0.47 6.45 -24.04
CA VAL A 113 1.07 7.73 -24.46
C VAL A 113 2.51 7.42 -24.86
N LEU A 114 2.95 7.89 -26.04
CA LEU A 114 4.34 7.76 -26.48
C LEU A 114 5.18 8.86 -25.81
N PHE A 115 6.12 8.46 -24.97
CA PHE A 115 7.14 9.31 -24.38
C PHE A 115 8.45 8.52 -24.30
N ASP A 116 9.58 9.20 -24.50
CA ASP A 116 10.88 8.58 -24.28
C ASP A 116 11.15 8.52 -22.78
N ARG A 117 11.24 7.29 -22.26
CA ARG A 117 11.57 7.05 -20.86
C ARG A 117 13.07 7.20 -20.67
N LEU A 118 13.47 8.01 -19.68
CA LEU A 118 14.86 8.06 -19.22
C LEU A 118 15.33 6.69 -18.69
N ASP A 119 14.40 5.91 -18.10
CA ASP A 119 14.68 4.58 -17.57
C ASP A 119 13.98 3.44 -18.32
N ARG A 120 14.51 2.23 -18.13
CA ARG A 120 13.83 0.99 -18.55
C ARG A 120 12.55 0.80 -17.74
N LYS A 121 11.49 0.25 -18.36
CA LYS A 121 10.20 0.00 -17.70
C LYS A 121 10.31 -0.81 -16.41
N ASP A 122 11.30 -1.70 -16.33
CA ASP A 122 11.53 -2.58 -15.17
C ASP A 122 12.27 -1.90 -14.00
N ARG A 123 12.77 -0.67 -14.21
CA ARG A 123 13.54 0.10 -13.23
C ARG A 123 13.12 1.57 -13.26
N PRO A 124 11.91 1.91 -12.81
CA PRO A 124 11.47 3.30 -12.70
C PRO A 124 12.41 4.10 -11.79
N TYR A 125 12.56 5.40 -12.06
CA TYR A 125 13.41 6.29 -11.27
C TYR A 125 12.98 6.38 -9.80
N ALA A 126 11.66 6.37 -9.52
CA ALA A 126 11.13 6.48 -8.17
C ALA A 126 9.88 5.61 -7.96
N ARG A 127 9.90 4.81 -6.90
CA ARG A 127 8.79 3.98 -6.44
C ARG A 127 8.41 4.40 -5.03
N ILE A 128 7.14 4.72 -4.83
CA ILE A 128 6.65 5.08 -3.50
C ILE A 128 5.53 4.13 -3.15
N LYS A 129 5.68 3.47 -1.99
CA LYS A 129 4.73 2.48 -1.49
C LYS A 129 4.15 2.95 -0.17
N PHE A 130 2.84 3.12 -0.15
CA PHE A 130 2.10 3.35 1.09
C PHE A 130 1.44 2.04 1.52
N ILE A 131 1.59 1.71 2.80
CA ILE A 131 0.92 0.57 3.43
C ILE A 131 -0.04 1.11 4.47
N TYR A 132 -1.32 0.81 4.28
CA TYR A 132 -2.38 1.30 5.15
C TYR A 132 -2.68 0.30 6.25
N ARG A 133 -2.68 0.78 7.49
CA ARG A 133 -3.12 -0.02 8.63
C ARG A 133 -3.93 0.83 9.60
N PRO A 134 -4.95 0.24 10.26
CA PRO A 134 -5.61 0.89 11.38
C PRO A 134 -4.59 1.27 12.45
N TYR A 135 -4.81 2.40 13.11
CA TYR A 135 -3.90 2.93 14.14
C TYR A 135 -3.57 1.89 15.23
N ASP A 136 -4.60 1.18 15.72
CA ASP A 136 -4.44 0.14 16.75
C ASP A 136 -3.51 -1.00 16.31
N VAL A 137 -3.50 -1.33 15.01
CA VAL A 137 -2.62 -2.37 14.45
C VAL A 137 -1.17 -1.88 14.39
N LEU A 138 -0.95 -0.64 13.96
CA LEU A 138 0.39 -0.04 13.97
C LEU A 138 0.95 0.08 15.38
N GLN A 139 0.09 0.41 16.36
CA GLN A 139 0.45 0.46 17.77
C GLN A 139 0.80 -0.94 18.31
N ALA A 140 -0.01 -1.95 18.01
CA ALA A 140 0.25 -3.33 18.44
C ALA A 140 1.54 -3.92 17.84
N GLN A 141 1.94 -3.45 16.65
CA GLN A 141 3.20 -3.82 15.99
C GLN A 141 4.41 -3.02 16.49
N GLY A 142 4.21 -2.04 17.38
CA GLY A 142 5.28 -1.16 17.86
C GLY A 142 5.79 -0.15 16.82
N ILE A 143 5.08 0.02 15.70
CA ILE A 143 5.41 1.02 14.66
C ILE A 143 5.03 2.42 15.15
N VAL A 144 3.88 2.53 15.81
CA VAL A 144 3.40 3.77 16.44
C VAL A 144 3.51 3.62 17.96
N PRO A 145 4.10 4.59 18.68
CA PRO A 145 4.15 4.55 20.13
C PRO A 145 2.74 4.42 20.71
N ALA A 146 2.59 3.55 21.71
CA ALA A 146 1.36 3.51 22.45
C ALA A 146 1.09 4.90 23.04
N ARG A 147 -0.09 5.47 22.74
CA ARG A 147 -0.53 6.67 23.45
C ARG A 147 -0.38 6.36 24.92
N SER A 148 0.45 7.14 25.61
CA SER A 148 0.53 7.05 27.06
C SER A 148 -0.88 7.36 27.53
N GLN A 149 -1.67 6.32 27.79
CA GLN A 149 -2.92 6.46 28.49
C GLN A 149 -2.44 7.00 29.81
N SER A 150 -2.57 8.33 29.98
CA SER A 150 -2.37 8.95 31.27
C SER A 150 -3.36 8.20 32.12
N VAL A 151 -2.84 7.25 32.88
CA VAL A 151 -3.63 6.52 33.85
C VAL A 151 -3.91 7.61 34.84
N SER A 152 -5.01 8.34 34.62
CA SER A 152 -5.68 9.08 35.66
C SER A 152 -6.12 7.98 36.61
N ARG A 153 -5.14 7.53 37.41
CA ARG A 153 -5.37 6.92 38.70
C ARG A 153 -6.15 8.00 39.40
N LYS A 154 -7.48 7.92 39.25
CA LYS A 154 -8.45 8.61 40.06
C LYS A 154 -8.12 8.11 41.45
N ARG A 155 -7.15 8.78 42.09
CA ARG A 155 -6.82 8.59 43.49
C ARG A 155 -8.17 8.78 44.16
N LYS A 156 -8.66 7.68 44.72
CA LYS A 156 -9.79 7.68 45.63
C LYS A 156 -9.27 8.53 46.79
N SER A 157 -9.49 9.84 46.72
CA SER A 157 -9.32 10.71 47.87
C SER A 157 -10.42 10.27 48.82
N ASP A 158 -10.03 9.51 49.83
CA ASP A 158 -10.77 9.43 51.08
C ASP A 158 -10.76 10.85 51.66
N ASP A 159 -11.76 11.64 51.28
CA ASP A 159 -12.07 12.91 51.94
C ASP A 159 -13.47 12.78 52.55
N PRO A 160 -13.62 12.92 53.88
CA PRO A 160 -14.89 12.74 54.55
C PRO A 160 -15.82 13.94 54.30
N HIS A 161 -16.99 13.63 53.76
CA HIS A 161 -18.25 14.37 53.79
C HIS A 161 -18.20 15.88 54.11
N GLN A 162 -18.38 16.70 53.07
CA GLN A 162 -19.15 17.94 53.19
C GLN A 162 -20.36 17.89 52.25
N ALA A 163 -21.55 17.96 52.84
CA ALA A 163 -22.82 18.00 52.12
C ALA A 163 -22.92 19.29 51.30
N THR A 164 -23.00 19.16 49.98
CA THR A 164 -23.39 20.25 49.08
C THR A 164 -24.79 20.01 48.53
N PRO A 165 -25.61 21.07 48.39
CA PRO A 165 -27.02 20.98 47.99
C PRO A 165 -27.22 20.57 46.52
N PRO A 166 -28.44 20.10 46.16
CA PRO A 166 -28.70 19.47 44.86
C PRO A 166 -28.68 20.47 43.71
N PRO A 167 -28.02 20.15 42.57
CA PRO A 167 -28.24 20.89 41.33
C PRO A 167 -29.52 20.40 40.65
N VAL A 168 -30.35 21.38 40.33
CA VAL A 168 -31.56 21.31 39.51
C VAL A 168 -31.28 20.72 38.12
N ALA A 169 -32.26 19.96 37.66
CA ALA A 169 -32.29 19.25 36.39
C ALA A 169 -32.01 20.15 35.18
N SER A 170 -31.15 19.67 34.28
CA SER A 170 -31.29 19.93 32.85
C SER A 170 -30.78 18.71 32.09
N GLY A 171 -31.68 18.12 31.32
CA GLY A 171 -31.41 16.92 30.53
C GLY A 171 -30.57 17.26 29.30
N SER A 172 -29.84 16.26 28.83
CA SER A 172 -29.85 15.90 27.40
C SER A 172 -29.20 14.55 27.20
N ALA A 173 -29.95 13.72 26.49
CA ALA A 173 -29.55 12.42 26.02
C ALA A 173 -28.42 12.51 25.00
N SER A 174 -27.46 11.59 25.08
CA SER A 174 -26.94 10.90 23.90
C SER A 174 -26.15 9.67 24.35
N SER A 175 -26.79 8.53 24.12
CA SER A 175 -26.28 7.18 24.29
C SER A 175 -25.03 6.96 23.43
N SER A 176 -23.90 6.70 24.07
CA SER A 176 -22.72 6.11 23.43
C SER A 176 -22.33 4.88 24.22
N SER A 177 -22.80 3.72 23.78
CA SER A 177 -22.55 2.41 24.37
C SER A 177 -21.08 2.03 24.20
N ASN A 178 -20.26 2.36 25.20
CA ASN A 178 -18.93 1.80 25.38
C ASN A 178 -19.06 0.33 25.80
N ILE A 179 -19.18 -0.58 24.82
CA ILE A 179 -19.08 -2.02 25.05
C ILE A 179 -17.62 -2.34 25.37
N LYS A 180 -17.32 -2.37 26.66
CA LYS A 180 -16.04 -2.80 27.22
C LYS A 180 -15.94 -4.32 27.13
N VAL A 181 -15.58 -4.85 25.95
CA VAL A 181 -15.28 -6.28 25.78
C VAL A 181 -13.93 -6.58 26.41
N LYS A 182 -13.94 -6.88 27.71
CA LYS A 182 -12.83 -7.54 28.40
C LYS A 182 -12.74 -8.96 27.87
N ARG A 183 -12.02 -9.17 26.76
CA ARG A 183 -11.65 -10.51 26.31
C ARG A 183 -10.60 -11.05 27.27
N GLU A 184 -11.07 -11.82 28.24
CA GLU A 184 -10.22 -12.75 28.98
C GLU A 184 -9.75 -13.80 27.98
N ILE A 185 -8.46 -13.79 27.68
CA ILE A 185 -7.79 -14.85 26.92
C ILE A 185 -7.72 -16.04 27.86
N ALA A 186 -8.83 -16.77 27.95
CA ALA A 186 -8.83 -18.11 28.51
C ALA A 186 -7.91 -18.94 27.61
N GLY A 187 -6.82 -19.46 28.19
CA GLY A 187 -5.94 -20.41 27.52
C GLY A 187 -6.77 -21.60 27.09
N ASP A 188 -6.99 -21.71 25.79
CA ASP A 188 -7.72 -22.79 25.14
C ASP A 188 -6.91 -24.08 25.30
N SER A 189 -7.10 -24.77 26.43
CA SER A 189 -6.55 -26.09 26.70
C SER A 189 -7.33 -27.11 25.87
N LEU A 190 -7.09 -27.07 24.56
CA LEU A 190 -7.60 -28.08 23.64
C LEU A 190 -7.16 -29.45 24.13
N THR A 191 -8.12 -30.38 24.18
CA THR A 191 -7.85 -31.75 24.58
C THR A 191 -6.90 -32.41 23.57
N ASP A 192 -6.09 -33.38 24.01
CA ASP A 192 -5.13 -34.06 23.13
C ASP A 192 -5.80 -34.70 21.90
N ALA A 193 -7.06 -35.14 22.05
CA ALA A 193 -7.88 -35.65 20.95
C ALA A 193 -8.16 -34.60 19.86
N GLU A 194 -8.46 -33.35 20.24
CA GLU A 194 -8.68 -32.26 19.28
C GLU A 194 -7.39 -31.82 18.61
N ARG A 195 -6.25 -31.93 19.31
CA ARG A 195 -4.93 -31.67 18.72
C ARG A 195 -4.60 -32.71 17.64
N ALA A 196 -4.85 -33.99 17.90
CA ALA A 196 -4.64 -35.05 16.92
C ALA A 196 -5.54 -34.89 15.67
N ALA A 197 -6.83 -34.56 15.86
CA ALA A 197 -7.75 -34.33 14.74
C ALA A 197 -7.35 -33.11 13.89
N LYS A 198 -6.88 -32.02 14.52
CA LYS A 198 -6.35 -30.85 13.80
C LYS A 198 -5.07 -31.18 13.04
N GLU A 199 -4.21 -32.02 13.59
CA GLU A 199 -2.96 -32.44 12.93
C GLU A 199 -3.23 -33.27 11.68
N GLU A 200 -4.16 -34.24 11.74
CA GLU A 200 -4.55 -35.03 10.57
C GLU A 200 -5.15 -34.14 9.47
N ARG A 201 -5.98 -33.16 9.84
CA ARG A 201 -6.52 -32.17 8.89
C ARG A 201 -5.41 -31.34 8.22
N ARG A 202 -4.39 -30.93 8.97
CA ARG A 202 -3.25 -30.19 8.41
C ARG A 202 -2.41 -31.06 7.46
N LYS A 203 -2.29 -32.36 7.75
CA LYS A 203 -1.59 -33.30 6.89
C LYS A 203 -2.29 -33.47 5.54
N ARG A 204 -3.61 -33.69 5.54
CA ARG A 204 -4.41 -33.78 4.29
C ARG A 204 -4.28 -32.53 3.42
N LEU A 205 -4.35 -31.34 4.03
CA LEU A 205 -4.21 -30.08 3.29
C LEU A 205 -2.81 -29.89 2.69
N ARG A 206 -1.75 -30.41 3.32
CA ARG A 206 -0.41 -30.35 2.75
C ARG A 206 -0.26 -31.28 1.54
N GLU A 207 -0.78 -32.51 1.65
CA GLU A 207 -0.78 -33.47 0.54
C GLU A 207 -1.59 -32.94 -0.67
N GLU A 208 -2.69 -32.23 -0.41
CA GLU A 208 -3.47 -31.58 -1.47
C GLU A 208 -2.69 -30.43 -2.16
N LEU A 209 -1.98 -29.60 -1.39
CA LEU A 209 -1.17 -28.52 -1.96
C LEU A 209 0.00 -29.04 -2.79
N GLU A 210 0.68 -30.09 -2.33
CA GLU A 210 1.78 -30.72 -3.07
C GLU A 210 1.29 -31.33 -4.40
N ARG A 211 0.08 -31.90 -4.41
CA ARG A 211 -0.54 -32.41 -5.64
C ARG A 211 -0.85 -31.29 -6.65
N VAL A 212 -1.38 -30.16 -6.19
CA VAL A 212 -1.69 -29.00 -7.05
C VAL A 212 -0.41 -28.38 -7.61
N GLU A 213 0.67 -28.35 -6.82
CA GLU A 213 1.97 -27.84 -7.26
C GLU A 213 2.56 -28.72 -8.38
N ALA A 214 2.52 -30.04 -8.22
CA ALA A 214 2.96 -30.98 -9.26
C ALA A 214 2.16 -30.84 -10.58
N GLU A 215 0.84 -30.62 -10.49
CA GLU A 215 -0.02 -30.42 -11.67
C GLU A 215 0.33 -29.13 -12.43
N LEU A 216 0.69 -28.06 -11.71
CA LEU A 216 1.11 -26.81 -12.33
C LEU A 216 2.45 -26.96 -13.07
N ASP A 217 3.41 -27.67 -12.48
CA ASP A 217 4.72 -27.91 -13.11
C ASP A 217 4.62 -28.72 -14.41
N GLU A 218 3.72 -29.72 -14.46
CA GLU A 218 3.45 -30.48 -15.68
C GLU A 218 2.82 -29.60 -16.77
N GLY A 219 1.95 -28.65 -16.41
CA GLY A 219 1.26 -27.76 -17.36
C GLY A 219 2.15 -26.69 -18.01
N PHE A 220 3.28 -26.32 -17.39
CA PHE A 220 4.18 -25.29 -17.94
C PHE A 220 5.18 -25.82 -18.97
N ALA A 221 5.46 -27.12 -18.99
CA ALA A 221 6.41 -27.71 -19.94
C ALA A 221 5.93 -27.60 -21.40
N ASP A 222 4.63 -27.77 -21.64
CA ASP A 222 4.03 -27.79 -22.99
C ASP A 222 3.88 -26.41 -23.65
N GLN A 223 3.94 -25.31 -22.88
CA GLN A 223 3.79 -23.96 -23.44
C GLN A 223 5.09 -23.33 -23.95
N SER A 224 6.23 -24.02 -23.83
CA SER A 224 7.52 -23.50 -24.28
C SER A 224 7.72 -23.50 -25.81
N ASN A 225 6.83 -24.15 -26.57
CA ASN A 225 6.84 -24.17 -28.04
C ASN A 225 6.04 -23.02 -28.70
N VAL A 226 6.09 -21.81 -28.14
CA VAL A 226 5.64 -20.61 -28.88
C VAL A 226 6.62 -20.36 -30.02
N LYS A 227 6.24 -20.83 -31.22
CA LYS A 227 6.94 -20.53 -32.48
C LYS A 227 7.04 -19.01 -32.63
N ARG A 228 8.20 -18.45 -32.33
CA ARG A 228 8.51 -17.06 -32.64
C ARG A 228 8.60 -16.95 -34.16
N GLU A 229 7.58 -16.37 -34.77
CA GLU A 229 7.63 -16.00 -36.18
C GLU A 229 8.84 -15.09 -36.40
N THR A 230 9.64 -15.42 -37.40
CA THR A 230 10.86 -14.68 -37.72
C THR A 230 10.45 -13.28 -38.15
N SER A 231 10.84 -12.25 -37.39
CA SER A 231 10.46 -10.86 -37.65
C SER A 231 10.64 -10.52 -39.14
N PRO A 232 9.60 -10.02 -39.83
CA PRO A 232 9.65 -9.71 -41.27
C PRO A 232 10.70 -8.67 -41.67
N ILE A 233 11.20 -7.91 -40.69
CA ILE A 233 12.14 -6.82 -40.91
C ILE A 233 13.55 -7.40 -41.02
N ARG A 234 13.97 -7.68 -42.25
CA ARG A 234 15.38 -7.93 -42.57
C ARG A 234 16.11 -6.60 -42.61
N VAL A 235 16.84 -6.28 -41.55
CA VAL A 235 17.82 -5.19 -41.59
C VAL A 235 18.95 -5.65 -42.51
N PRO A 236 19.24 -4.93 -43.62
CA PRO A 236 20.36 -5.26 -44.48
C PRO A 236 21.65 -5.25 -43.65
N PRO A 237 22.52 -6.27 -43.78
CA PRO A 237 23.83 -6.21 -43.14
C PRO A 237 24.58 -5.00 -43.69
N LEU A 238 24.85 -4.01 -42.84
CA LEU A 238 25.68 -2.86 -43.23
C LEU A 238 27.05 -3.41 -43.64
N ALA A 239 27.38 -3.24 -44.91
CA ALA A 239 28.71 -3.51 -45.41
C ALA A 239 29.71 -2.63 -44.64
N SER A 240 30.59 -3.29 -43.88
CA SER A 240 31.92 -2.83 -43.45
C SER A 240 32.07 -1.33 -43.11
N GLY A 241 32.03 -1.05 -41.79
CA GLY A 241 33.04 -0.17 -41.20
C GLY A 241 32.74 1.32 -41.00
N LYS A 242 31.59 1.85 -41.44
CA LYS A 242 31.22 3.25 -41.14
C LYS A 242 29.96 3.33 -40.27
N ARG A 243 30.15 3.63 -38.99
CA ARG A 243 29.05 4.08 -38.10
C ARG A 243 28.55 5.42 -38.63
N GLY A 244 27.35 5.46 -39.20
CA GLY A 244 26.66 6.71 -39.51
C GLY A 244 26.29 7.40 -38.21
N VAL A 245 26.97 8.49 -37.87
CA VAL A 245 26.55 9.41 -36.81
C VAL A 245 25.55 10.35 -37.44
N ILE A 246 24.30 10.30 -36.99
CA ILE A 246 23.28 11.29 -37.34
C ILE A 246 23.46 12.44 -36.35
N ASP A 247 23.98 13.56 -36.84
CA ASP A 247 24.13 14.79 -36.06
C ASP A 247 22.82 15.59 -36.12
N LEU A 248 22.24 15.87 -34.96
CA LEU A 248 20.95 16.56 -34.80
C LEU A 248 21.13 18.02 -34.31
N THR A 249 22.33 18.59 -34.45
CA THR A 249 22.66 19.94 -33.92
C THR A 249 22.47 21.09 -34.90
N LEU A 250 21.83 20.84 -36.06
CA LEU A 250 21.46 21.89 -37.01
C LEU A 250 19.94 22.10 -36.94
N ASP A 251 19.49 22.91 -35.97
CA ASP A 251 18.27 23.73 -36.04
C ASP A 251 18.25 24.76 -34.90
#